data_AF-A0A9D8Q5E5-F1
#
_entry.id   AF-A0A9D8Q5E5-F1
#
_cell.length_a   1.000
_cell.length_b   1.000
_cell.length_c   1.000
_cell.angle_alpha   90.00
_cell.angle_beta   90.00
_cell.angle_gamma   90.00
#
_symmetry.space_group_name_H-M   'P 1'
#
loop_
_entity.id
_entity.type
_entity.pdbx_description
1 polymer ?
#
loop_
_entity_poly.entity_id
_entity_poly.type
_entity_poly.pdbx_seq_one_letter_code
_entity_poly.pdbx_strand_id
1 'polypeptide(L)'
;KLRLRKVGPAELRFLAVASAIAKDLTPAARKKIYEAVRRLPPQVHRLELGLMEIRLTEIDRRIAERLQRLDEVKAFVDEARDGDPVLRGTSAPVHAVAALTAGQSVAEIIEDYPGLTPAQVEAAVEYAKVYPRPGRPLPAHSLKRMLSDLAATGIWDLEPDSEPLAPQPVP
;
A
#
# COMPACT_ATOMS: atom_id res chain seq x y z
N LYS A 1 21.93 8.02 10.33
CA LYS A 1 21.22 7.35 11.46
C LYS A 1 20.68 6.02 10.95
N LEU A 2 21.21 4.88 11.42
CA LEU A 2 20.66 3.57 11.11
C LEU A 2 19.22 3.53 11.65
N ARG A 3 18.22 3.40 10.77
CA ARG A 3 16.84 3.13 11.18
C ARG A 3 16.85 1.75 11.85
N LEU A 4 16.94 1.71 13.18
CA LEU A 4 16.67 0.50 13.95
C LEU A 4 15.30 -0.02 13.53
N ARG A 5 15.23 -1.22 12.96
CA ARG A 5 13.95 -1.93 12.80
C ARG A 5 13.36 -2.05 14.20
N LYS A 6 12.28 -1.31 14.48
CA LYS A 6 11.56 -1.40 15.76
C LYS A 6 10.88 -2.76 15.97
N VAL A 7 10.81 -3.57 14.92
CA VAL A 7 10.18 -4.89 14.90
C VAL A 7 11.21 -5.90 14.36
N GLY A 8 11.66 -6.81 15.20
CA GLY A 8 12.56 -7.91 14.84
C GLY A 8 11.81 -9.21 14.54
N PRO A 9 12.53 -10.31 14.24
CA PRO A 9 11.92 -11.61 13.95
C PRO A 9 11.07 -12.15 15.10
N ALA A 10 11.50 -11.94 16.35
CA ALA A 10 10.74 -12.35 17.53
C ALA A 10 9.42 -11.56 17.65
N GLU A 11 9.46 -10.24 17.41
CA GLU A 11 8.26 -9.41 17.41
C GLU A 11 7.29 -9.82 16.28
N LEU A 12 7.79 -10.15 15.09
CA LEU A 12 6.94 -10.64 13.99
C LEU A 12 6.25 -11.96 14.35
N ARG A 13 6.99 -12.92 14.93
CA ARG A 13 6.42 -14.17 15.43
C ARG A 13 5.33 -13.91 16.47
N PHE A 14 5.64 -13.08 17.47
CA PHE A 14 4.68 -12.72 18.51
C PHE A 14 3.41 -12.07 17.92
N LEU A 15 3.56 -11.08 17.04
CA LEU A 15 2.42 -10.40 16.42
C LEU A 15 1.58 -11.36 15.58
N ALA A 16 2.21 -12.28 14.84
CA ALA A 16 1.49 -13.28 14.06
C ALA A 16 0.70 -14.25 14.96
N VAL A 17 1.32 -14.80 16.02
CA VAL A 17 0.63 -15.64 17.02
C VAL A 17 -0.51 -14.85 17.69
N ALA A 18 -0.22 -13.63 18.15
CA ALA A 18 -1.19 -12.79 18.84
C ALA A 18 -2.35 -12.37 17.94
N SER A 19 -2.15 -12.25 16.63
CA SER A 19 -3.22 -11.98 15.66
C SER A 19 -4.10 -13.21 15.41
N ALA A 20 -3.52 -14.40 15.42
CA ALA A 20 -4.25 -15.66 15.19
C ALA A 20 -5.12 -16.07 16.38
N ILE A 21 -4.69 -15.76 17.60
CA ILE A 21 -5.33 -16.19 18.86
C ILE A 21 -5.83 -14.96 19.65
N ALA A 22 -6.06 -13.83 18.96
CA ALA A 22 -6.28 -12.53 19.60
C ALA A 22 -7.48 -12.52 20.54
N LYS A 23 -8.56 -13.20 20.18
CA LYS A 23 -9.81 -13.18 20.95
C LYS A 23 -9.75 -14.04 22.22
N ASP A 24 -8.80 -14.97 22.30
CA ASP A 24 -8.76 -16.00 23.34
C ASP A 24 -7.61 -15.79 24.35
N LEU A 25 -6.79 -14.75 24.16
CA LEU A 25 -5.61 -14.49 24.99
C LEU A 25 -5.82 -13.34 25.98
N THR A 26 -5.75 -13.67 27.26
CA THR A 26 -5.67 -12.67 28.35
C THR A 26 -4.39 -11.81 28.23
N PRO A 27 -4.37 -10.58 28.77
CA PRO A 27 -3.17 -9.74 28.76
C PRO A 27 -1.93 -10.41 29.38
N ALA A 28 -2.12 -11.16 30.47
CA ALA A 28 -1.05 -11.91 31.12
C ALA A 28 -0.48 -13.02 30.21
N ALA A 29 -1.35 -13.73 29.49
CA ALA A 29 -0.93 -14.75 28.53
C ALA A 29 -0.14 -14.14 27.36
N ARG A 30 -0.58 -12.98 26.82
CA ARG A 30 0.16 -12.25 25.78
C ARG A 30 1.57 -11.89 26.22
N LYS A 31 1.73 -11.40 27.45
CA LYS A 31 3.06 -11.07 28.01
C LYS A 31 3.94 -12.31 28.12
N LYS A 32 3.41 -13.43 28.63
CA LYS A 32 4.14 -14.71 28.73
C LYS A 32 4.58 -15.23 27.36
N ILE A 33 3.69 -15.18 26.37
CA ILE A 33 4.01 -15.57 24.99
C ILE A 33 5.13 -14.69 24.43
N TYR A 34 5.02 -13.37 24.57
CA TYR A 34 6.05 -12.46 24.08
C TYR A 34 7.42 -12.76 24.71
N GLU A 35 7.49 -12.93 26.03
CA GLU A 35 8.73 -13.25 26.73
C GLU A 35 9.32 -14.60 26.27
N ALA A 36 8.47 -15.61 26.07
CA ALA A 36 8.89 -16.93 25.62
C ALA A 36 9.39 -16.90 24.16
N VAL A 37 8.67 -16.22 23.25
CA VAL A 37 9.10 -16.03 21.85
C VAL A 37 10.40 -15.24 21.75
N ARG A 38 10.58 -14.21 22.58
CA ARG A 38 11.80 -13.36 22.58
C ARG A 38 13.06 -14.14 22.98
N ARG A 39 12.92 -15.16 23.82
CA ARG A 39 14.04 -16.03 24.25
C ARG A 39 14.24 -17.23 23.33
N LEU A 40 13.31 -17.49 22.42
CA LEU A 40 13.34 -18.64 21.54
C LEU A 40 14.41 -18.47 20.45
N PRO A 41 15.30 -19.46 20.24
CA PRO A 41 16.23 -19.41 19.12
C PRO A 41 15.50 -19.33 17.76
N PRO A 42 16.06 -18.66 16.74
CA PRO A 42 15.41 -18.52 15.44
C PRO A 42 15.08 -19.85 14.75
N GLN A 43 15.86 -20.90 15.00
CA GLN A 43 15.70 -22.22 14.37
C GLN A 43 14.61 -23.07 15.05
N VAL A 44 14.12 -22.64 16.21
CA VAL A 44 13.10 -23.38 16.95
C VAL A 44 11.72 -22.89 16.52
N HIS A 45 10.92 -23.82 15.99
CA HIS A 45 9.59 -23.56 15.44
C HIS A 45 8.46 -24.06 16.36
N ARG A 46 8.73 -24.18 17.65
CA ARG A 46 7.80 -24.68 18.65
C ARG A 46 7.93 -23.85 19.92
N LEU A 47 6.79 -23.46 20.49
CA LEU A 47 6.71 -22.70 21.73
C LEU A 47 5.91 -23.50 22.77
N GLU A 48 6.52 -23.76 23.92
CA GLU A 48 5.87 -24.44 25.04
C GLU A 48 5.40 -23.42 26.08
N LEU A 49 4.14 -23.54 26.50
CA LEU A 49 3.48 -22.64 27.44
C LEU A 49 2.71 -23.49 28.47
N GLY A 50 3.43 -24.04 29.44
CA GLY A 50 2.84 -24.97 30.41
C GLY A 50 2.33 -26.23 29.70
N LEU A 51 1.01 -26.42 29.68
CA LEU A 51 0.37 -27.57 29.03
C LEU A 51 0.05 -27.35 27.54
N MET A 52 0.29 -26.14 27.01
CA MET A 52 0.00 -25.81 25.61
C MET A 52 1.28 -25.79 24.76
N GLU A 53 1.19 -26.34 23.56
CA GLU A 53 2.22 -26.21 22.53
C GLU A 53 1.68 -25.36 21.37
N ILE A 54 2.44 -24.34 20.97
CA ILE A 54 2.17 -23.55 19.77
C ILE A 54 3.21 -23.90 18.71
N ARG A 55 2.75 -24.48 17.59
CA ARG A 55 3.58 -24.71 16.41
C ARG A 55 3.75 -23.42 15.63
N LEU A 56 5.00 -23.02 15.41
CA LEU A 56 5.37 -21.79 14.70
C LEU A 56 5.73 -22.02 13.23
N THR A 57 5.84 -23.26 12.76
CA THR A 57 6.25 -23.58 11.38
C THR A 57 5.41 -22.85 10.31
N GLU A 58 4.08 -22.92 10.41
CA GLU A 58 3.18 -22.23 9.47
C GLU A 58 3.23 -20.70 9.63
N ILE A 59 3.48 -20.23 10.85
CA ILE A 59 3.61 -18.80 11.13
C ILE A 59 4.87 -18.26 10.47
N ASP A 60 5.99 -18.96 10.62
CA ASP A 60 7.27 -18.57 10.05
C ASP A 60 7.24 -18.61 8.52
N ARG A 61 6.63 -19.66 7.94
CA ARG A 61 6.41 -19.75 6.49
C ARG A 61 5.61 -18.54 5.98
N ARG A 62 4.49 -18.22 6.62
CA ARG A 62 3.65 -17.07 6.26
C ARG A 62 4.36 -15.74 6.43
N ILE A 63 5.21 -15.59 7.46
CA ILE A 63 6.02 -14.38 7.64
C ILE A 63 7.02 -14.25 6.49
N ALA A 64 7.73 -15.34 6.15
CA ALA A 64 8.70 -15.35 5.06
C ALA A 64 8.05 -14.99 3.71
N GLU A 65 6.91 -15.62 3.38
CA GLU A 65 6.15 -15.34 2.15
C GLU A 65 5.72 -13.86 2.07
N ARG A 66 5.23 -13.29 3.18
CA ARG A 66 4.80 -11.87 3.21
C ARG A 66 5.97 -10.90 3.10
N LEU A 67 7.13 -11.24 3.68
CA LEU A 67 8.34 -10.42 3.56
C LEU A 67 8.89 -10.46 2.14
N GLN A 68 8.94 -11.65 1.52
CA GLN A 68 9.34 -11.78 0.13
C GLN A 68 8.42 -10.98 -0.79
N ARG A 69 7.10 -11.10 -0.59
CA ARG A 69 6.12 -10.34 -1.37
C ARG A 69 6.30 -8.83 -1.22
N LEU A 70 6.59 -8.35 0.00
CA LEU A 70 6.88 -6.94 0.24
C LEU A 70 8.14 -6.48 -0.51
N ASP A 71 9.18 -7.31 -0.55
CA ASP A 71 10.42 -7.01 -1.28
C ASP A 71 10.18 -6.99 -2.80
N GLU A 72 9.37 -7.91 -3.33
CA GLU A 72 8.93 -7.93 -4.74
C GLU A 72 8.18 -6.64 -5.11
N VAL A 73 7.22 -6.22 -4.29
CA VAL A 73 6.48 -4.96 -4.51
C VAL A 73 7.41 -3.76 -4.49
N LYS A 74 8.36 -3.72 -3.56
CA LYS A 74 9.35 -2.64 -3.48
C LYS A 74 10.29 -2.59 -4.68
N ALA A 75 10.51 -3.70 -5.38
CA ALA A 75 11.32 -3.69 -6.59
C ALA A 75 10.70 -2.84 -7.72
N PHE A 76 9.38 -2.60 -7.67
CA PHE A 76 8.66 -1.71 -8.60
C PHE A 76 8.63 -0.25 -8.17
N VAL A 77 9.17 0.10 -7.00
CA VAL A 77 9.07 1.45 -6.43
C VAL A 77 10.45 2.06 -6.23
N ASP A 78 10.63 3.26 -6.74
CA ASP A 78 11.78 4.09 -6.45
C ASP A 78 11.40 5.10 -5.35
N GLU A 79 11.95 4.86 -4.15
CA GLU A 79 11.77 5.75 -3.00
C GLU A 79 12.65 7.00 -3.16
N ALA A 80 12.05 8.17 -3.35
CA ALA A 80 12.77 9.44 -3.31
C ALA A 80 13.07 9.85 -1.86
N ARG A 81 14.25 10.44 -1.61
CA ARG A 81 14.64 10.89 -0.25
C ARG A 81 13.75 12.02 0.30
N ASP A 82 13.23 12.88 -0.58
CA ASP A 82 12.49 14.09 -0.22
C ASP A 82 11.18 14.24 -1.03
N GLY A 83 10.66 13.16 -1.62
CA GLY A 83 9.47 13.19 -2.49
C GLY A 83 8.53 12.01 -2.31
N ASP A 84 7.36 12.07 -2.96
CA ASP A 84 6.44 10.94 -3.02
C ASP A 84 7.10 9.76 -3.76
N PRO A 85 6.91 8.49 -3.31
CA PRO A 85 7.43 7.33 -4.00
C PRO A 85 6.85 7.23 -5.42
N VAL A 86 7.69 6.88 -6.39
CA VAL A 86 7.30 6.75 -7.81
C VAL A 86 7.47 5.32 -8.29
N LEU A 87 6.66 4.92 -9.28
CA LEU A 87 6.78 3.62 -9.93
C LEU A 87 8.03 3.62 -10.82
N ARG A 88 8.90 2.62 -10.62
CA ARG A 88 10.19 2.49 -11.32
C ARG A 88 10.01 2.54 -12.83
N GLY A 89 10.87 3.30 -13.50
CA GLY A 89 10.81 3.49 -14.95
C GLY A 89 9.71 4.47 -15.41
N THR A 90 9.02 5.10 -14.47
CA THR A 90 7.98 6.11 -14.74
C THR A 90 8.14 7.30 -13.80
N SER A 91 7.47 8.40 -14.11
CA SER A 91 7.32 9.54 -13.19
C SER A 91 6.00 9.47 -12.39
N ALA A 92 5.28 8.33 -12.41
CA ALA A 92 3.97 8.20 -11.82
C ALA A 92 4.06 7.98 -10.29
N PRO A 93 3.43 8.83 -9.45
CA PRO A 93 3.42 8.62 -8.01
C PRO A 93 2.64 7.37 -7.62
N VAL A 94 3.24 6.51 -6.80
CA VAL A 94 2.66 5.21 -6.38
C VAL A 94 1.28 5.39 -5.76
N HIS A 95 1.14 6.34 -4.85
CA HIS A 95 -0.13 6.59 -4.15
C HIS A 95 -1.22 7.15 -5.06
N ALA A 96 -0.85 7.91 -6.10
CA ALA A 96 -1.82 8.40 -7.08
C ALA A 96 -2.37 7.24 -7.88
N VAL A 97 -1.50 6.39 -8.45
CA VAL A 97 -1.92 5.21 -9.21
C VAL A 97 -2.78 4.26 -8.36
N ALA A 98 -2.41 4.04 -7.10
CA ALA A 98 -3.21 3.24 -6.18
C ALA A 98 -4.60 3.84 -5.88
N ALA A 99 -4.72 5.17 -5.82
CA ALA A 99 -6.02 5.83 -5.61
C ALA A 99 -6.94 5.68 -6.83
N LEU A 100 -6.38 5.70 -8.04
CA LEU A 100 -7.13 5.53 -9.29
C LEU A 100 -7.88 4.21 -9.36
N THR A 101 -7.37 3.13 -8.73
CA THR A 101 -8.04 1.81 -8.76
C THR A 101 -9.35 1.76 -7.98
N ALA A 102 -9.67 2.81 -7.20
CA ALA A 102 -10.97 2.92 -6.53
C ALA A 102 -12.10 3.33 -7.48
N GLY A 103 -11.79 4.01 -8.59
CA GLY A 103 -12.77 4.52 -9.54
C GLY A 103 -12.54 4.09 -10.99
N GLN A 104 -11.43 3.42 -11.29
CA GLN A 104 -11.07 2.96 -12.64
C GLN A 104 -10.50 1.53 -12.57
N SER A 105 -10.76 0.75 -13.62
CA SER A 105 -10.13 -0.56 -13.83
C SER A 105 -8.66 -0.42 -14.23
N VAL A 106 -7.89 -1.51 -14.10
CA VAL A 106 -6.47 -1.52 -14.50
C VAL A 106 -6.29 -1.21 -15.98
N ALA A 107 -7.19 -1.70 -16.85
CA ALA A 107 -7.14 -1.44 -18.29
C ALA A 107 -7.32 0.05 -18.60
N GLU A 108 -8.29 0.70 -17.94
CA GLU A 108 -8.56 2.12 -18.09
C GLU A 108 -7.40 3.00 -17.59
N ILE A 109 -6.75 2.59 -16.49
CA ILE A 109 -5.56 3.28 -15.98
C ILE A 109 -4.41 3.18 -16.98
N ILE A 110 -4.22 2.03 -17.63
CA ILE A 110 -3.16 1.84 -18.64
C ILE A 110 -3.48 2.63 -19.91
N GLU A 111 -4.74 2.71 -20.32
CA GLU A 111 -5.18 3.55 -21.44
C GLU A 111 -4.88 5.04 -21.19
N ASP A 112 -5.05 5.50 -19.95
CA ASP A 112 -4.75 6.87 -19.56
C ASP A 112 -3.24 7.12 -19.37
N TYR A 113 -2.49 6.09 -18.97
CA TYR A 113 -1.06 6.15 -18.73
C TYR A 113 -0.34 4.97 -19.41
N PRO A 114 -0.07 5.04 -20.73
CA PRO A 114 0.49 3.92 -21.51
C PRO A 114 1.89 3.47 -21.08
N GLY A 115 2.60 4.28 -20.27
CA GLY A 115 3.89 3.92 -19.67
C GLY A 115 3.78 3.00 -18.45
N LEU A 116 2.57 2.70 -17.97
CA LEU A 116 2.32 1.79 -16.86
C LEU A 116 2.04 0.37 -17.35
N THR A 117 2.53 -0.60 -16.58
CA THR A 117 2.21 -2.02 -16.75
C THR A 117 1.17 -2.47 -15.72
N PRO A 118 0.39 -3.53 -15.99
CA PRO A 118 -0.56 -4.08 -15.01
C PRO A 118 0.12 -4.44 -13.68
N ALA A 119 1.32 -5.02 -13.74
CA ALA A 119 2.11 -5.38 -12.56
C ALA A 119 2.50 -4.15 -11.70
N GLN A 120 2.83 -3.02 -12.33
CA GLN A 120 3.10 -1.78 -11.60
C GLN A 120 1.86 -1.22 -10.92
N VAL A 121 0.67 -1.32 -11.55
CA VAL A 121 -0.60 -0.89 -10.94
C VAL A 121 -0.93 -1.76 -9.72
N GLU A 122 -0.80 -3.07 -9.84
CA GLU A 122 -1.00 -4.01 -8.72
C GLU A 122 0.00 -3.76 -7.57
N ALA A 123 1.28 -3.59 -7.91
CA ALA A 123 2.32 -3.26 -6.94
C ALA A 123 2.01 -1.91 -6.25
N ALA A 124 1.47 -0.93 -6.96
CA ALA A 124 1.09 0.35 -6.36
C ALA A 124 0.02 0.20 -5.28
N VAL A 125 -1.02 -0.59 -5.56
CA VAL A 125 -2.10 -0.89 -4.61
C VAL A 125 -1.55 -1.62 -3.38
N GLU A 126 -0.70 -2.62 -3.59
CA GLU A 126 -0.11 -3.38 -2.48
C GLU A 126 0.83 -2.51 -1.63
N TYR A 127 1.66 -1.69 -2.28
CA TYR A 127 2.54 -0.73 -1.61
C TYR A 127 1.73 0.27 -0.76
N ALA A 128 0.66 0.86 -1.31
CA ALA A 128 -0.16 1.84 -0.60
C ALA A 128 -0.87 1.25 0.64
N LYS A 129 -1.19 -0.05 0.65
CA LYS A 129 -1.71 -0.74 1.85
C LYS A 129 -0.67 -0.84 2.97
N VAL A 130 0.59 -1.07 2.60
CA VAL A 130 1.70 -1.25 3.57
C VAL A 130 2.25 0.10 4.03
N TYR A 131 2.29 1.08 3.13
CA TYR A 131 2.77 2.44 3.38
C TYR A 131 1.67 3.46 3.05
N PRO A 132 0.62 3.60 3.89
CA PRO A 132 -0.44 4.56 3.62
C PRO A 132 0.08 5.99 3.57
N ARG A 133 -0.36 6.77 2.57
CA ARG A 133 -0.02 8.19 2.46
C ARG A 133 -0.80 8.99 3.52
N PRO A 134 -0.15 9.87 4.30
CA PRO A 134 -0.85 10.75 5.23
C PRO A 134 -1.59 11.86 4.48
N GLY A 135 -2.67 12.37 5.09
CA GLY A 135 -3.39 13.55 4.61
C GLY A 135 -4.66 13.24 3.80
N ARG A 136 -5.03 14.16 2.90
CA ARG A 136 -6.29 14.10 2.15
C ARG A 136 -6.30 12.90 1.18
N PRO A 137 -7.45 12.22 1.02
CA PRO A 137 -7.61 11.23 -0.04
C PRO A 137 -7.27 11.84 -1.41
N LEU A 138 -6.60 11.04 -2.25
CA LEU A 138 -6.33 11.38 -3.64
C LEU A 138 -7.56 11.10 -4.51
N PRO A 139 -7.69 11.77 -5.67
CA PRO A 139 -8.81 11.54 -6.58
C PRO A 139 -8.81 10.09 -7.10
N ALA A 140 -10.01 9.52 -7.25
CA ALA A 140 -10.23 8.17 -7.76
C ALA A 140 -10.25 8.09 -9.30
N HIS A 141 -10.29 9.25 -9.98
CA HIS A 141 -10.33 9.37 -11.44
C HIS A 141 -9.11 10.13 -11.95
N SER A 142 -8.62 9.76 -13.14
CA SER A 142 -7.55 10.49 -13.81
C SER A 142 -8.05 11.86 -14.26
N LEU A 143 -7.16 12.86 -14.37
CA LEU A 143 -7.55 14.16 -14.89
C LEU A 143 -8.15 14.04 -16.30
N LYS A 144 -7.59 13.16 -17.14
CA LYS A 144 -8.09 12.88 -18.48
C LYS A 144 -9.55 12.43 -18.44
N ARG A 145 -9.91 11.48 -17.57
CA ARG A 145 -11.31 11.06 -17.42
C ARG A 145 -12.20 12.10 -16.80
N MET A 146 -11.75 12.79 -15.76
CA MET A 146 -12.52 13.88 -15.18
C MET A 146 -12.87 14.94 -16.23
N LEU A 147 -11.94 15.26 -17.13
CA LEU A 147 -12.16 16.18 -18.25
C LEU A 147 -13.08 15.59 -19.33
N SER A 148 -12.94 14.29 -19.65
CA SER A 148 -13.83 13.60 -20.58
C SER A 148 -15.27 13.53 -20.06
N ASP A 149 -15.45 13.24 -18.78
CA ASP A 149 -16.76 13.23 -18.12
C ASP A 149 -17.37 14.64 -18.12
N LEU A 150 -16.57 15.67 -17.81
CA LEU A 150 -16.99 17.07 -17.92
C LEU A 150 -17.40 17.43 -19.35
N ALA A 151 -16.64 17.02 -20.36
CA ALA A 151 -16.99 17.27 -21.75
C ALA A 151 -18.29 16.59 -22.14
N ALA A 152 -18.54 15.37 -21.66
CA ALA A 152 -19.78 14.65 -21.91
C ALA A 152 -21.03 15.33 -21.28
N THR A 153 -20.84 16.23 -20.31
CA THR A 153 -21.95 17.03 -19.75
C THR A 153 -22.32 18.25 -20.60
N GLY A 154 -21.62 18.50 -21.70
CA GLY A 154 -21.86 19.63 -22.59
C GLY A 154 -21.31 20.97 -22.08
N ILE A 155 -20.46 20.96 -21.03
CA ILE A 155 -19.84 22.18 -20.49
C ILE A 155 -19.00 22.92 -21.53
N TRP A 156 -18.48 22.21 -22.53
CA TRP A 156 -17.69 22.78 -23.63
C TRP A 156 -18.49 22.94 -24.93
N ASP A 157 -19.79 22.64 -24.92
CA ASP A 157 -20.66 22.90 -26.07
C ASP A 157 -20.87 24.42 -26.13
N LEU A 158 -20.07 25.08 -26.97
CA LEU A 158 -20.25 26.50 -27.27
C LEU A 158 -21.58 26.66 -28.00
N GLU A 159 -22.49 27.47 -27.45
CA GLU A 159 -23.66 27.95 -28.20
C GLU A 159 -23.15 28.58 -29.51
N PRO A 160 -23.72 28.23 -30.68
CA PRO A 160 -23.19 28.62 -31.99
C PRO A 160 -23.12 30.14 -32.21
N ASP A 161 -23.84 30.93 -31.39
CA ASP A 161 -23.88 32.40 -31.43
C ASP A 161 -23.16 33.08 -30.24
N SER A 162 -22.30 32.36 -29.50
CA SER A 162 -21.55 32.96 -28.40
C SER A 162 -20.44 33.90 -28.91
N GLU A 163 -20.58 35.20 -28.65
CA GLU A 163 -19.55 36.20 -28.98
C GLU A 163 -18.21 35.84 -28.30
N PRO A 164 -17.07 35.95 -29.01
CA PRO A 164 -15.78 35.67 -28.42
C PRO A 164 -15.54 36.55 -27.20
N LEU A 165 -15.25 35.91 -26.05
CA LEU A 165 -14.98 36.59 -24.79
C LEU A 165 -13.85 37.62 -24.98
N ALA A 166 -14.21 38.90 -24.87
CA ALA A 166 -13.22 39.98 -24.91
C ALA A 166 -12.24 39.82 -23.74
N PRO A 167 -10.92 40.04 -23.96
CA PRO A 167 -9.93 39.94 -22.89
C PRO A 167 -10.29 40.95 -21.78
N GLN A 168 -10.55 40.43 -20.58
CA GLN A 168 -10.76 41.25 -19.39
C GLN A 168 -9.41 41.84 -18.98
N PRO A 169 -9.31 43.16 -18.72
CA PRO A 169 -8.08 43.73 -18.20
C PRO A 169 -7.79 43.14 -16.83
N VAL A 170 -6.58 42.61 -16.66
CA VAL A 170 -6.09 42.09 -15.38
C VAL A 170 -5.86 43.30 -14.46
N PRO A 171 -6.40 43.31 -13.22
CA PRO A 171 -6.23 44.43 -12.29
C PRO A 171 -4.78 44.59 -11.81
#